data_AF-A0A6H2BWP6-F1
#
_entry.id   AF-A0A6H2BWP6-F1
#
_cell.length_a   1.000
_cell.length_b   1.000
_cell.length_c   1.000
_cell.angle_alpha   90.00
_cell.angle_beta   90.00
_cell.angle_gamma   90.00
#
_symmetry.space_group_name_H-M   'P 1'
#
loop_
_entity.id
_entity.type
_entity.pdbx_description
1 polymer ?
#
loop_
_entity_poly.entity_id
_entity_poly.type
_entity_poly.pdbx_seq_one_letter_code
_entity_poly.pdbx_strand_id
1 'polypeptide(L)'
;MHCLDKELYPIKCLELSGLNNTEILENENLKDPESWTHLINLYQGNPKYIQDVTILIKDFFDDSVAEFLAENQLILTNQMRSHFKQLFTKLSPLEQQLALELSKFKEPVVRETLKQNLNWSSTDFINALESLQKRHLITKIKADKTQFDLSPIFKEYVKTLDQ
;
A
#
# COMPACT_ATOMS: atom_id res chain seq x y z
N MET A 1 -16.88 -5.15 -7.60
CA MET A 1 -17.98 -5.98 -8.13
C MET A 1 -18.16 -5.58 -9.59
N HIS A 2 -17.82 -6.44 -10.56
CA HIS A 2 -18.06 -6.16 -11.97
C HIS A 2 -19.43 -6.72 -12.33
N CYS A 3 -20.42 -5.84 -12.54
CA CYS A 3 -21.74 -6.25 -12.99
C CYS A 3 -21.77 -6.28 -14.52
N LEU A 4 -22.28 -7.35 -15.10
CA LEU A 4 -22.44 -7.51 -16.55
C LEU A 4 -23.57 -6.62 -17.09
N ASP A 5 -24.52 -6.23 -16.24
CA ASP A 5 -25.62 -5.33 -16.61
C ASP A 5 -25.91 -4.32 -15.50
N LYS A 6 -25.48 -3.07 -15.71
CA LYS A 6 -25.61 -1.99 -14.72
C LYS A 6 -27.05 -1.52 -14.53
N GLU A 7 -27.96 -1.83 -15.44
CA GLU A 7 -29.36 -1.38 -15.39
C GLU A 7 -30.25 -2.28 -14.53
N LEU A 8 -29.91 -3.57 -14.40
CA LEU A 8 -30.70 -4.55 -13.64
C LEU A 8 -30.31 -4.68 -12.16
N TYR A 9 -29.14 -4.14 -11.76
CA TYR A 9 -28.63 -4.24 -10.39
C TYR A 9 -28.11 -2.87 -9.90
N PRO A 10 -28.85 -2.15 -9.03
CA PRO A 10 -28.56 -0.76 -8.67
C PRO A 10 -27.36 -0.58 -7.72
N ILE A 11 -26.61 -1.63 -7.42
CA ILE A 11 -25.48 -1.57 -6.49
C ILE A 11 -24.33 -0.83 -7.17
N LYS A 12 -24.11 0.41 -6.74
CA LYS A 12 -22.96 1.24 -7.13
C LYS A 12 -21.88 1.15 -6.05
N CYS A 13 -20.64 0.99 -6.47
CA CYS A 13 -19.47 1.10 -5.59
C CYS A 13 -18.72 2.37 -5.94
N LEU A 14 -18.25 3.08 -4.91
CA LEU A 14 -17.29 4.16 -5.05
C LEU A 14 -15.95 3.68 -4.48
N GLU A 15 -14.94 3.59 -5.33
CA GLU A 15 -13.57 3.35 -4.88
C GLU A 15 -13.01 4.66 -4.32
N LEU A 16 -12.50 4.62 -3.09
CA LEU A 16 -11.89 5.77 -2.44
C LEU A 16 -10.39 5.78 -2.74
N SER A 17 -9.91 6.84 -3.36
CA SER A 17 -8.48 7.11 -3.48
C SER A 17 -7.94 7.77 -2.21
N GLY A 18 -6.61 7.73 -2.05
CA GLY A 18 -5.94 8.53 -1.03
C GLY A 18 -6.15 10.03 -1.23
N LEU A 19 -5.96 10.78 -0.15
CA LEU A 19 -5.93 12.25 -0.16
C LEU A 19 -4.78 12.77 -1.02
N ASN A 20 -5.01 13.92 -1.65
CA ASN A 20 -4.05 14.61 -2.50
C ASN A 20 -3.85 16.09 -2.11
N ASN A 21 -4.42 16.52 -0.98
CA ASN A 21 -4.33 17.87 -0.44
C ASN A 21 -3.76 17.85 0.97
N THR A 22 -3.28 19.01 1.42
CA THR A 22 -2.62 19.18 2.72
C THR A 22 -3.56 19.56 3.85
N GLU A 23 -4.84 19.76 3.57
CA GLU A 23 -5.86 20.26 4.52
C GLU A 23 -5.96 19.42 5.79
N ILE A 24 -5.68 18.11 5.70
CA ILE A 24 -5.68 17.20 6.86
C ILE A 24 -4.57 17.54 7.89
N LEU A 25 -3.53 18.28 7.49
CA LEU A 25 -2.40 18.64 8.35
C LEU A 25 -2.47 20.08 8.87
N GLU A 26 -3.37 20.92 8.34
CA GLU A 26 -3.40 22.36 8.67
C GLU A 26 -3.62 22.65 10.16
N ASN A 27 -4.40 21.81 10.85
CA ASN A 27 -4.69 21.96 12.28
C ASN A 27 -3.77 21.13 13.17
N GLU A 28 -2.75 20.49 12.61
CA GLU A 28 -1.86 19.61 13.36
C GLU A 28 -0.67 20.36 13.99
N ASN A 29 -0.49 21.67 13.76
CA ASN A 29 0.65 22.45 14.27
C ASN A 29 2.03 21.87 13.87
N LEU A 30 2.10 21.18 12.73
CA LEU A 30 3.36 20.69 12.18
C LEU A 30 4.17 21.84 11.57
N LYS A 31 5.50 21.71 11.57
CA LYS A 31 6.42 22.58 10.84
C LYS A 31 6.54 22.13 9.38
N ASP A 32 7.31 22.86 8.59
CA ASP A 32 7.74 22.48 7.24
C ASP A 32 6.57 22.23 6.26
N PRO A 33 5.64 23.20 6.08
CA PRO A 33 4.46 23.05 5.21
C PRO A 33 4.79 22.71 3.75
N GLU A 34 5.96 23.13 3.27
CA GLU A 34 6.48 22.75 1.95
C GLU A 34 6.76 21.24 1.81
N SER A 35 6.96 20.54 2.93
CA SER A 35 7.22 19.10 2.99
C SER A 35 5.96 18.25 3.15
N TRP A 36 4.81 18.85 3.48
CA TRP A 36 3.56 18.13 3.76
C TRP A 36 3.04 17.29 2.60
N THR A 37 3.16 17.82 1.37
CA THR A 37 2.77 17.07 0.16
C THR A 37 3.63 15.82 0.00
N HIS A 38 4.92 15.88 0.33
CA HIS A 38 5.80 14.72 0.28
C HIS A 38 5.40 13.66 1.32
N LEU A 39 5.11 14.08 2.56
CA LEU A 39 4.60 13.20 3.61
C LEU A 39 3.30 12.49 3.19
N ILE A 40 2.33 13.22 2.65
CA ILE A 40 1.05 12.67 2.19
C ILE A 40 1.28 11.65 1.07
N ASN A 41 2.14 11.96 0.10
CA ASN A 41 2.46 11.04 -0.99
C ASN A 41 3.18 9.78 -0.50
N LEU A 42 4.11 9.91 0.44
CA LEU A 42 4.84 8.79 1.04
C LEU A 42 3.88 7.78 1.70
N TYR A 43 2.82 8.26 2.35
CA TYR A 43 1.78 7.44 2.96
C TYR A 43 0.53 7.25 2.07
N GLN A 44 0.70 7.45 0.75
CA GLN A 44 -0.31 7.23 -0.28
C GLN A 44 -1.66 7.92 -0.03
N GLY A 45 -1.65 9.06 0.67
CA GLY A 45 -2.86 9.79 1.01
C GLY A 45 -3.77 9.06 2.00
N ASN A 46 -3.32 8.00 2.67
CA ASN A 46 -4.17 7.26 3.60
C ASN A 46 -4.34 8.07 4.92
N PRO A 47 -5.56 8.54 5.26
CA PRO A 47 -5.76 9.40 6.41
C PRO A 47 -5.32 8.78 7.74
N LYS A 48 -5.51 7.47 7.90
CA LYS A 48 -5.12 6.77 9.13
C LYS A 48 -3.60 6.72 9.28
N TYR A 49 -2.89 6.46 8.19
CA TYR A 49 -1.43 6.38 8.21
C TYR A 49 -0.80 7.77 8.39
N ILE A 50 -1.36 8.78 7.73
CA ILE A 50 -1.00 10.19 7.93
C ILE A 50 -1.18 10.55 9.41
N GLN A 51 -2.31 10.22 10.02
CA GLN A 51 -2.53 10.46 11.45
C GLN A 51 -1.48 9.76 12.33
N ASP A 52 -1.19 8.49 12.06
CA ASP A 52 -0.20 7.73 12.85
C ASP A 52 1.20 8.34 12.79
N VAL A 53 1.62 8.85 11.62
CA VAL A 53 2.94 9.48 11.48
C VAL A 53 2.95 10.92 11.96
N THR A 54 1.85 11.65 11.88
CA THR A 54 1.74 12.98 12.51
C THR A 54 1.96 12.89 14.01
N ILE A 55 1.39 11.89 14.68
CA ILE A 55 1.64 11.66 16.12
C ILE A 55 3.12 11.34 16.36
N LEU A 56 3.72 10.47 15.54
CA LEU A 56 5.14 10.15 15.64
C LEU A 56 6.04 11.38 15.45
N ILE A 57 5.72 12.24 14.49
CA ILE A 57 6.46 13.48 14.22
C ILE A 57 6.43 14.41 15.44
N LYS A 58 5.25 14.59 16.04
CA LYS A 58 5.09 15.38 17.27
C LYS A 58 5.88 14.82 18.44
N ASP A 59 5.83 13.50 18.62
CA ASP A 59 6.42 12.83 19.77
C ASP A 59 7.96 12.76 19.71
N PHE A 60 8.55 12.72 18.51
CA PHE A 60 9.99 12.40 18.34
C PHE A 60 10.79 13.37 17.48
N PHE A 61 10.14 14.28 16.75
CA PHE A 61 10.80 15.19 15.80
C PHE A 61 10.44 16.66 16.05
N ASP A 62 9.93 17.00 17.25
CA ASP A 62 9.59 18.37 17.66
C ASP A 62 8.76 19.12 16.59
N ASP A 63 7.73 18.44 16.07
CA ASP A 63 6.83 18.91 14.99
C ASP A 63 7.49 19.05 13.59
N SER A 64 8.78 18.75 13.42
CA SER A 64 9.47 18.88 12.13
C SER A 64 9.19 17.70 11.20
N VAL A 65 8.50 18.01 10.10
CA VAL A 65 8.25 17.06 9.01
C VAL A 65 9.53 16.85 8.20
N ALA A 66 10.36 17.88 8.04
CA ALA A 66 11.62 17.78 7.31
C ALA A 66 12.61 16.83 8.01
N GLU A 67 12.76 16.90 9.33
CA GLU A 67 13.62 15.97 10.09
C GLU A 67 13.10 14.53 9.98
N PHE A 68 11.79 14.31 10.11
CA PHE A 68 11.20 12.99 9.93
C PHE A 68 11.48 12.40 8.53
N LEU A 69 11.36 13.22 7.48
CA LEU A 69 11.62 12.80 6.11
C LEU A 69 13.12 12.57 5.83
N ALA A 70 14.01 13.19 6.61
CA ALA A 70 15.46 13.02 6.48
C ALA A 70 15.95 11.60 6.85
N GLU A 71 15.11 10.79 7.51
CA GLU A 71 15.36 9.36 7.72
C GLU A 71 15.46 8.57 6.39
N ASN A 72 15.01 9.17 5.27
CA ASN A 72 15.10 8.60 3.91
C ASN A 72 14.53 7.18 3.78
N GLN A 73 13.58 6.84 4.65
CA GLN A 73 12.92 5.54 4.72
C GLN A 73 11.45 5.70 5.09
N LEU A 74 10.62 4.79 4.59
CA LEU A 74 9.22 4.70 4.99
C LEU A 74 9.15 4.09 6.40
N ILE A 75 8.79 4.90 7.39
CA ILE A 75 8.69 4.44 8.77
C ILE A 75 7.31 3.82 9.01
N LEU A 76 7.31 2.56 9.43
CA LEU A 76 6.11 1.87 9.90
C LEU A 76 5.96 2.08 11.41
N THR A 77 4.86 2.71 11.82
CA THR A 77 4.54 2.79 13.26
C THR A 77 4.15 1.42 13.80
N ASN A 78 4.19 1.25 15.13
CA ASN A 78 3.75 0.00 15.76
C ASN A 78 2.27 -0.32 15.46
N GLN A 79 1.43 0.71 15.31
CA GLN A 79 0.02 0.55 14.90
C GLN A 79 -0.09 0.00 13.48
N MET A 80 0.68 0.54 12.53
CA MET A 80 0.75 0.01 11.16
C MET A 80 1.21 -1.45 11.15
N ARG A 81 2.29 -1.78 11.87
CA ARG A 81 2.81 -3.16 11.96
C ARG A 81 1.78 -4.13 12.54
N SER A 82 1.06 -3.72 13.58
CA SER A 82 -0.01 -4.53 14.18
C SER A 82 -1.14 -4.78 13.18
N HIS A 83 -1.58 -3.73 12.49
CA HIS A 83 -2.62 -3.82 11.45
C HIS A 83 -2.18 -4.76 10.31
N PHE A 84 -0.98 -4.58 9.78
CA PHE A 84 -0.49 -5.42 8.69
C PHE A 84 -0.24 -6.87 9.13
N LYS A 85 0.17 -7.11 10.38
CA LYS A 85 0.26 -8.46 10.93
C LYS A 85 -1.09 -9.15 10.93
N GLN A 86 -2.15 -8.49 11.40
CA GLN A 86 -3.50 -9.04 11.39
C GLN A 86 -4.04 -9.25 9.97
N LEU A 87 -3.66 -8.38 9.03
CA LEU A 87 -4.04 -8.51 7.63
C LEU A 87 -3.30 -9.69 6.97
N PHE A 88 -2.00 -9.81 7.19
CA PHE A 88 -1.15 -10.85 6.60
C PHE A 88 -1.52 -12.25 7.09
N THR A 89 -1.86 -12.41 8.38
CA THR A 89 -2.29 -13.71 8.92
C THR A 89 -3.61 -14.21 8.34
N LYS A 90 -4.43 -13.33 7.78
CA LYS A 90 -5.68 -13.68 7.09
C LYS A 90 -5.48 -14.03 5.60
N LEU A 91 -4.28 -13.76 5.07
CA LEU A 91 -3.95 -14.15 3.71
C LEU A 91 -3.74 -15.66 3.63
N SER A 92 -4.18 -16.27 2.53
CA SER A 92 -3.88 -17.67 2.23
C SER A 92 -2.37 -17.87 1.98
N PRO A 93 -1.86 -19.11 2.07
CA PRO A 93 -0.43 -19.37 1.79
C PRO A 93 0.03 -18.86 0.42
N LEU A 94 -0.81 -18.99 -0.61
CA LEU A 94 -0.53 -18.46 -1.95
C LEU A 94 -0.51 -16.93 -1.96
N GLU A 95 -1.45 -16.28 -1.28
CA GLU A 95 -1.46 -14.81 -1.20
C GLU A 95 -0.22 -14.27 -0.46
N GLN A 96 0.20 -14.92 0.63
CA GLN A 96 1.41 -14.58 1.37
C GLN A 96 2.65 -14.75 0.50
N GLN A 97 2.78 -15.87 -0.20
CA GLN A 97 3.92 -16.13 -1.08
C GLN A 97 3.97 -15.14 -2.26
N LEU A 98 2.83 -14.76 -2.84
CA LEU A 98 2.79 -13.74 -3.89
C LEU A 98 3.19 -12.36 -3.35
N ALA A 99 2.74 -11.98 -2.14
CA ALA A 99 3.13 -10.73 -1.51
C ALA A 99 4.64 -10.70 -1.23
N LEU A 100 5.20 -11.79 -0.68
CA LEU A 100 6.64 -11.95 -0.46
C LEU A 100 7.42 -11.83 -1.77
N GLU A 101 6.98 -12.51 -2.84
CA GLU A 101 7.64 -12.45 -4.14
C GLU A 101 7.63 -11.04 -4.73
N LEU A 102 6.48 -10.35 -4.70
CA LEU A 102 6.38 -8.96 -5.14
C LEU A 102 7.26 -8.01 -4.32
N SER A 103 7.45 -8.28 -3.02
CA SER A 103 8.22 -7.40 -2.13
C SER A 103 9.71 -7.31 -2.45
N LYS A 104 10.25 -8.31 -3.16
CA LYS A 104 11.65 -8.35 -3.61
C LYS A 104 11.95 -7.34 -4.72
N PHE A 105 10.92 -6.85 -5.41
CA PHE A 105 11.07 -5.93 -6.52
C PHE A 105 10.86 -4.49 -6.08
N LYS A 106 11.82 -3.63 -6.43
CA LYS A 106 11.71 -2.18 -6.22
C LYS A 106 10.63 -1.58 -7.12
N GLU A 107 10.63 -1.99 -8.39
CA GLU A 107 9.73 -1.51 -9.43
C GLU A 107 8.59 -2.52 -9.71
N PRO A 108 7.48 -2.06 -10.33
CA PRO A 108 6.42 -2.94 -10.79
C PRO A 108 6.91 -4.09 -11.68
N VAL A 109 6.37 -5.28 -11.45
CA VAL A 109 6.84 -6.53 -12.07
C VAL A 109 5.90 -6.97 -13.17
N VAL A 110 6.45 -7.32 -14.32
CA VAL A 110 5.68 -7.88 -15.43
C VAL A 110 5.06 -9.22 -15.03
N ARG A 111 3.79 -9.43 -15.39
CA ARG A 111 3.01 -10.62 -15.06
C ARG A 111 3.72 -11.93 -15.41
N GLU A 112 4.36 -11.98 -16.57
CA GLU A 112 5.04 -13.19 -17.06
C GLU A 112 6.24 -13.56 -16.18
N THR A 113 6.98 -12.57 -15.68
CA THR A 113 8.09 -12.77 -14.73
C THR A 113 7.59 -13.34 -13.41
N LEU A 114 6.52 -12.77 -12.85
CA LEU A 114 5.90 -13.30 -11.61
C LEU A 114 5.43 -14.75 -11.77
N LYS A 115 4.80 -15.06 -12.91
CA LYS A 115 4.32 -16.42 -13.18
C LYS A 115 5.46 -17.42 -13.31
N GLN A 116 6.59 -17.02 -13.89
CA GLN A 116 7.79 -17.86 -14.00
C GLN A 116 8.42 -18.13 -12.62
N ASN A 117 8.50 -17.13 -11.74
CA ASN A 117 9.13 -17.29 -10.43
C ASN A 117 8.33 -18.19 -9.48
N LEU A 118 7.00 -18.16 -9.54
CA LEU A 118 6.15 -18.87 -8.60
C LEU A 118 5.88 -20.33 -8.99
N ASN A 119 6.06 -20.69 -10.27
CA ASN A 119 5.80 -22.04 -10.81
C ASN A 119 4.43 -22.63 -10.41
N TRP A 120 3.40 -21.79 -10.34
CA TRP A 120 2.04 -22.18 -9.97
C TRP A 120 1.17 -22.55 -11.17
N SER A 121 0.05 -23.21 -10.87
CA SER A 121 -1.03 -23.34 -11.84
C SER A 121 -1.58 -21.96 -12.23
N SER A 122 -2.15 -21.85 -13.42
CA SER A 122 -2.75 -20.58 -13.86
C SER A 122 -3.91 -20.16 -12.95
N THR A 123 -4.65 -21.11 -12.39
CA THR A 123 -5.78 -20.85 -11.49
C THR A 123 -5.30 -20.26 -10.16
N ASP A 124 -4.29 -20.87 -9.54
CA ASP A 124 -3.73 -20.39 -8.27
C ASP A 124 -3.15 -18.98 -8.42
N PHE A 125 -2.41 -18.74 -9.50
CA PHE A 125 -1.83 -17.44 -9.79
C PHE A 125 -2.90 -16.34 -9.97
N ILE A 126 -3.96 -16.62 -10.74
CA ILE A 126 -5.04 -15.65 -10.97
C ILE A 126 -5.85 -15.42 -9.69
N ASN A 127 -6.16 -16.46 -8.92
CA ASN A 127 -6.90 -16.32 -7.67
C ASN A 127 -6.12 -15.51 -6.62
N ALA A 128 -4.81 -15.75 -6.50
CA ALA A 128 -3.95 -14.98 -5.59
C ALA A 128 -3.88 -13.50 -5.99
N LEU A 129 -3.67 -13.21 -7.29
CA LEU A 129 -3.70 -11.83 -7.81
C LEU A 129 -5.05 -11.16 -7.55
N GLU A 130 -6.15 -11.82 -7.91
CA GLU A 130 -7.49 -11.26 -7.77
C GLU A 130 -7.81 -10.95 -6.31
N SER A 131 -7.46 -11.85 -5.39
CA SER A 131 -7.71 -11.69 -3.98
C SER A 131 -6.90 -10.54 -3.36
N LEU A 132 -5.60 -10.45 -3.66
CA LEU A 132 -4.78 -9.31 -3.22
C LEU A 132 -5.27 -7.99 -3.82
N GLN A 133 -5.72 -7.99 -5.08
CA GLN A 133 -6.24 -6.79 -5.73
C GLN A 133 -7.57 -6.33 -5.09
N LYS A 134 -8.48 -7.27 -4.77
CA LYS A 134 -9.74 -6.97 -4.06
C LYS A 134 -9.51 -6.38 -2.66
N ARG A 135 -8.35 -6.65 -2.06
CA ARG A 135 -7.94 -6.07 -0.77
C ARG A 135 -7.13 -4.78 -0.92
N HIS A 136 -6.97 -4.28 -2.14
CA HIS A 136 -6.15 -3.09 -2.45
C HIS A 136 -4.69 -3.22 -1.99
N LEU A 137 -4.16 -4.45 -1.92
CA LEU A 137 -2.77 -4.71 -1.54
C LEU A 137 -1.83 -4.70 -2.73
N ILE A 138 -2.35 -4.95 -3.93
CA ILE A 138 -1.61 -4.83 -5.18
C ILE A 138 -2.28 -3.86 -6.14
N THR A 139 -1.46 -3.17 -6.93
CA THR A 139 -1.90 -2.30 -8.02
C THR A 139 -1.57 -2.96 -9.35
N LYS A 140 -2.54 -2.96 -10.26
CA LYS A 140 -2.33 -3.41 -11.65
C LYS A 140 -2.02 -2.19 -12.53
N ILE A 141 -0.87 -2.22 -13.18
CA ILE A 141 -0.41 -1.15 -14.07
C ILE A 141 -0.50 -1.65 -15.51
N LYS A 142 -1.17 -0.87 -16.36
CA LYS A 142 -1.27 -1.13 -17.80
C LYS A 142 -0.22 -0.28 -18.52
N ALA A 143 0.86 -0.92 -18.96
CA ALA A 143 1.86 -0.37 -19.89
C ALA A 143 1.91 -1.25 -21.15
N ASP A 144 3.07 -1.37 -21.81
CA ASP A 144 3.27 -2.31 -22.92
C ASP A 144 2.99 -3.77 -22.52
N LYS A 145 3.27 -4.11 -21.25
CA LYS A 145 2.88 -5.36 -20.61
C LYS A 145 2.16 -5.06 -19.31
N THR A 146 1.28 -5.97 -18.89
CA THR A 146 0.62 -5.85 -17.59
C THR A 146 1.64 -6.06 -16.49
N GLN A 147 1.74 -5.08 -15.59
CA GLN A 147 2.62 -5.11 -14.43
C GLN A 147 1.80 -5.10 -13.14
N PHE A 148 2.39 -5.62 -12.08
CA PHE A 148 1.83 -5.61 -10.74
C PHE A 148 2.84 -5.03 -9.77
N ASP A 149 2.35 -4.23 -8.84
CA ASP A 149 3.13 -3.74 -7.73
C ASP A 149 2.39 -3.94 -6.42
N LEU A 150 3.13 -4.14 -5.33
CA LEU A 150 2.58 -4.20 -3.98
C LEU A 150 2.44 -2.77 -3.44
N SER A 151 1.38 -2.49 -2.68
CA SER A 151 1.23 -1.20 -1.99
C SER A 151 2.55 -0.87 -1.25
N PRO A 152 3.20 0.28 -1.51
CA PRO A 152 4.47 0.67 -0.90
C PRO A 152 4.56 0.45 0.61
N ILE A 153 3.51 0.80 1.35
CA ILE A 153 3.47 0.69 2.81
C ILE A 153 3.37 -0.79 3.22
N PHE A 154 2.50 -1.55 2.55
CA PHE A 154 2.41 -2.99 2.80
C PHE A 154 3.67 -3.74 2.37
N LYS A 155 4.32 -3.31 1.28
CA LYS A 155 5.61 -3.81 0.80
C LYS A 155 6.67 -3.67 1.86
N GLU A 156 6.74 -2.52 2.53
CA GLU A 156 7.69 -2.31 3.60
C GLU A 156 7.46 -3.25 4.79
N TYR A 157 6.19 -3.54 5.11
CA TYR A 157 5.88 -4.54 6.14
C TYR A 157 6.33 -5.94 5.72
N VAL A 158 6.00 -6.36 4.50
CA VAL A 158 6.32 -7.71 4.00
C VAL A 158 7.84 -7.94 3.95
N LYS A 159 8.64 -6.93 3.59
CA LYS A 159 10.12 -7.03 3.64
C LYS A 159 10.67 -7.36 5.03
N THR A 160 9.97 -6.98 6.10
CA THR A 160 10.40 -7.32 7.48
C THR A 160 10.14 -8.78 7.85
N LEU A 161 9.39 -9.52 7.03
CA LEU A 161 9.10 -10.95 7.24
C LEU A 161 10.11 -11.87 6.56
N ASP A 162 10.89 -11.36 5.61
CA ASP A 162 11.91 -12.09 4.85
C ASP A 162 13.32 -11.96 5.49
N GLN A 163 13.37 -11.55 6.76
CA GLN A 163 14.59 -11.33 7.56
C GLN A 163 14.83 -12.44 8.58
#